data_AF-A0A2R5FLL8-F1
#
_entry.id   AF-A0A2R5FLL8-F1
#
_cell.length_a   1.000
_cell.length_b   1.000
_cell.length_c   1.000
_cell.angle_alpha   90.00
_cell.angle_beta   90.00
_cell.angle_gamma   90.00
#
_symmetry.space_group_name_H-M   'P 1'
#
loop_
_entity.id
_entity.type
_entity.pdbx_description
1 polymer ?
#
loop_
_entity_poly.entity_id
_entity_poly.type
_entity_poly.pdbx_seq_one_letter_code
_entity_poly.pdbx_strand_id
1 'polypeptide(L)'
;MGILNLLLGNTKDMADTTELTSIAQTSLEELTEAIAELEEYRERLVNDTLSMAQRAKIMKTQALASLQPQLAQLDATLESLRQQQSTLTSGN
;
A
#
# COMPACT_ATOMS: atom_id res chain seq x y z
N MET A 1 -42.44 37.30 -30.09
CA MET A 1 -42.00 36.43 -31.19
C MET A 1 -40.51 36.21 -30.99
N GLY A 2 -40.10 35.18 -30.23
CA GLY A 2 -39.67 33.90 -30.79
C GLY A 2 -38.27 34.08 -31.39
N ILE A 3 -37.20 33.42 -30.95
CA ILE A 3 -37.08 32.02 -30.58
C ILE A 3 -35.96 31.89 -29.54
N LEU A 4 -36.30 31.24 -28.43
CA LEU A 4 -35.41 30.61 -27.47
C LEU A 4 -34.71 29.45 -28.19
N ASN A 5 -33.39 29.52 -28.42
CA ASN A 5 -32.66 28.34 -28.90
C ASN A 5 -31.61 27.90 -27.87
N LEU A 6 -32.03 26.83 -27.20
CA LEU A 6 -31.30 25.81 -26.48
C LEU A 6 -29.95 25.45 -27.12
N LEU A 7 -28.87 25.56 -26.35
CA LEU A 7 -27.84 24.51 -26.31
C LEU A 7 -27.14 24.55 -24.94
N LEU A 8 -27.90 24.11 -23.92
CA LEU A 8 -27.29 23.39 -22.81
C LEU A 8 -26.71 22.10 -23.40
N GLY A 9 -25.39 21.99 -23.44
CA GLY A 9 -24.70 20.80 -23.91
C GLY A 9 -23.20 20.99 -23.85
N ASN A 10 -22.63 20.96 -22.64
CA ASN A 10 -21.26 20.48 -22.36
C ASN A 10 -20.90 20.65 -20.87
N THR A 11 -21.69 20.04 -19.97
CA THR A 11 -21.29 19.83 -18.57
C THR A 11 -21.54 18.39 -18.14
N LYS A 12 -21.29 17.42 -19.03
CA LYS A 12 -21.37 15.99 -18.69
C LYS A 12 -20.00 15.29 -18.66
N ASP A 13 -18.91 16.01 -18.93
CA ASP A 13 -17.56 15.43 -18.93
C ASP A 13 -16.77 15.64 -17.63
N MET A 14 -17.31 16.34 -16.61
CA MET A 14 -16.64 16.49 -15.30
C MET A 14 -17.00 15.38 -14.29
N ALA A 15 -17.99 14.54 -14.58
CA ALA A 15 -18.37 13.44 -13.68
C ALA A 15 -17.44 12.23 -13.82
N ASP A 16 -17.05 11.85 -15.04
CA ASP A 16 -16.20 10.68 -15.28
C ASP A 16 -14.75 10.87 -14.80
N THR A 17 -14.20 12.10 -14.85
CA THR A 17 -12.83 12.36 -14.36
C THR A 17 -12.73 12.35 -12.83
N THR A 18 -13.82 12.70 -12.15
CA THR A 18 -13.84 12.75 -10.67
C THR A 18 -13.84 11.33 -10.08
N GLU A 19 -14.53 10.37 -10.70
CA GLU A 19 -14.50 8.97 -10.25
C GLU A 19 -13.14 8.30 -10.49
N LEU A 20 -12.51 8.51 -11.65
CA LEU A 20 -11.17 7.94 -11.91
C LEU A 20 -10.12 8.45 -10.92
N THR A 21 -10.15 9.75 -10.62
CA THR A 21 -9.23 10.35 -9.65
C THR A 21 -9.51 9.84 -8.24
N SER A 22 -10.78 9.67 -7.86
CA SER A 22 -11.16 9.10 -6.56
C SER A 22 -10.72 7.64 -6.41
N ILE A 23 -10.86 6.81 -7.45
CA ILE A 23 -10.42 5.40 -7.43
C ILE A 23 -8.89 5.31 -7.37
N ALA A 24 -8.17 6.17 -8.09
CA ALA A 24 -6.71 6.25 -8.02
C ALA A 24 -6.23 6.71 -6.63
N GLN A 25 -6.93 7.65 -6.01
CA GLN A 25 -6.63 8.13 -4.66
C GLN A 25 -6.89 7.03 -3.61
N THR A 26 -8.03 6.34 -3.68
CA THR A 26 -8.36 5.22 -2.80
C THR A 26 -7.35 4.07 -2.95
N SER A 27 -6.94 3.73 -4.18
CA SER A 27 -5.92 2.68 -4.38
C SER A 27 -4.53 3.07 -3.84
N LEU A 28 -4.17 4.36 -3.85
CA LEU A 28 -2.93 4.85 -3.26
C LEU A 28 -2.98 4.86 -1.72
N GLU A 29 -4.12 5.22 -1.12
CA GLU A 29 -4.35 5.12 0.33
C GLU A 29 -4.29 3.66 0.80
N GLU A 30 -4.99 2.75 0.10
CA GLU A 30 -4.97 1.31 0.38
C GLU A 30 -3.55 0.73 0.31
N LEU A 31 -2.76 1.11 -0.71
CA LEU A 31 -1.35 0.71 -0.83
C LEU A 31 -0.51 1.25 0.32
N THR A 32 -0.75 2.49 0.75
CA THR A 32 -0.02 3.12 1.84
C THR A 32 -0.31 2.41 3.16
N GLU A 33 -1.57 2.11 3.43
CA GLU A 33 -2.00 1.37 4.62
C GLU A 33 -1.43 -0.05 4.62
N ALA A 34 -1.53 -0.76 3.50
CA ALA A 34 -0.97 -2.11 3.37
C ALA A 34 0.55 -2.16 3.59
N ILE A 35 1.29 -1.16 3.09
CA ILE A 35 2.74 -1.03 3.34
C ILE A 35 2.99 -0.82 4.85
N ALA A 36 2.26 0.09 5.48
CA ALA A 36 2.42 0.40 6.90
C ALA A 36 2.11 -0.82 7.79
N GLU A 37 1.03 -1.55 7.51
CA GLU A 37 0.67 -2.77 8.23
C GLU A 37 1.73 -3.85 8.10
N LEU A 38 2.29 -4.04 6.89
CA LEU A 38 3.34 -5.04 6.67
C LEU A 38 4.66 -4.67 7.36
N GLU A 39 4.99 -3.38 7.42
CA GLU A 39 6.15 -2.89 8.17
C GLU A 39 5.99 -3.13 9.67
N GLU A 40 4.81 -2.81 10.23
CA GLU A 40 4.50 -3.08 11.63
C GLU A 40 4.53 -4.59 11.93
N TYR A 41 3.94 -5.40 11.05
CA TYR A 41 3.97 -6.86 11.18
C TYR A 41 5.40 -7.39 11.18
N ARG A 42 6.27 -6.88 10.30
CA ARG A 42 7.68 -7.26 10.23
C ARG A 42 8.41 -6.95 11.55
N GLU A 43 8.18 -5.78 12.13
CA GLU A 43 8.77 -5.41 13.42
C GLU A 43 8.26 -6.32 14.54
N ARG A 44 6.95 -6.52 14.63
CA ARG A 44 6.32 -7.38 15.63
C ARG A 44 6.85 -8.81 15.56
N LEU A 45 6.97 -9.34 14.35
CA LEU A 45 7.49 -10.68 14.09
C LEU A 45 8.93 -10.85 14.61
N VAL A 46 9.80 -9.86 14.41
CA VAL A 46 11.16 -9.86 14.98
C VAL A 46 11.11 -9.83 16.49
N ASN A 47 10.33 -8.92 17.07
CA ASN A 47 10.21 -8.75 18.52
C ASN A 47 9.66 -9.99 19.22
N ASP A 48 8.63 -10.61 18.66
CA ASP A 48 8.02 -11.83 19.17
C ASP A 48 9.01 -13.00 19.09
N THR A 49 9.70 -13.15 17.95
CA THR A 49 10.71 -14.19 17.76
C THR A 49 11.86 -14.03 18.76
N LEU A 50 12.36 -12.82 18.98
CA LEU A 50 13.42 -12.56 19.95
C LEU A 50 12.94 -12.82 21.39
N SER A 51 11.70 -12.43 21.72
CA SER A 51 11.09 -12.67 23.02
C SER A 51 10.92 -14.16 23.30
N MET A 52 10.46 -14.92 22.32
CA MET A 52 10.34 -16.38 22.40
C MET A 52 11.71 -17.05 22.51
N ALA A 53 12.68 -16.63 21.70
CA ALA A 53 14.04 -17.14 21.75
C ALA A 53 14.68 -16.91 23.12
N GLN A 54 14.51 -15.72 23.69
CA GLN A 54 15.00 -15.40 25.03
C GLN A 54 14.40 -16.32 26.08
N ARG A 55 13.08 -16.54 26.05
CA ARG A 55 12.38 -17.47 26.96
C ARG A 55 12.87 -18.92 26.79
N ALA A 56 13.16 -19.32 25.57
CA ALA A 56 13.67 -20.64 25.21
C ALA A 56 15.20 -20.78 25.39
N LYS A 57 15.91 -19.72 25.82
CA LYS A 57 17.37 -19.66 25.91
C LYS A 57 18.08 -19.95 24.58
N ILE A 58 17.43 -19.66 23.46
CA ILE A 58 17.99 -19.74 22.11
C ILE A 58 18.83 -18.48 21.85
N MET A 59 19.99 -18.65 21.22
CA MET A 59 20.84 -17.52 20.84
C MET A 59 20.12 -16.64 19.82
N LYS A 60 20.21 -15.31 20.00
CA LYS A 60 19.63 -14.31 19.07
C LYS A 60 19.99 -14.57 17.61
N THR A 61 21.24 -14.94 17.32
CA THR A 61 21.70 -15.24 15.95
C THR A 61 20.95 -16.41 15.33
N GLN A 62 20.70 -17.47 16.10
CA GLN A 62 19.95 -18.64 15.64
C GLN A 62 18.47 -18.31 15.40
N ALA A 63 17.87 -17.54 16.31
CA ALA A 63 16.48 -17.09 16.17
C ALA A 63 16.28 -16.18 14.94
N LEU A 64 17.21 -15.25 14.69
CA LEU A 64 17.17 -14.41 13.50
C LEU A 64 17.42 -15.21 12.22
N ALA A 65 18.34 -16.18 12.25
CA ALA A 65 18.60 -17.05 11.10
C ALA A 65 17.35 -17.86 10.69
N SER A 66 16.56 -18.35 11.67
CA SER A 66 15.28 -19.01 11.37
C SER A 66 14.22 -18.06 10.80
N LEU A 67 14.31 -16.77 11.14
CA LEU A 67 13.36 -15.76 10.69
C LEU A 67 13.71 -15.16 9.33
N GLN A 68 14.99 -15.20 8.96
CA GLN A 68 15.55 -14.59 7.75
C GLN A 68 14.76 -14.89 6.46
N PRO A 69 14.31 -16.14 6.17
CA PRO A 69 13.57 -16.43 4.95
C PRO A 69 12.21 -15.72 4.89
N GLN A 70 11.54 -15.58 6.04
CA GLN A 70 10.23 -14.94 6.13
C GLN A 70 10.36 -13.42 6.05
N LEU A 71 11.39 -12.83 6.68
CA LEU A 71 11.72 -11.41 6.52
C LEU A 71 12.06 -11.07 5.08
N ALA A 72 12.82 -11.92 4.38
CA ALA A 72 13.16 -11.71 2.98
C ALA A 72 11.92 -11.70 2.07
N GLN A 73 10.92 -12.55 2.36
CA GLN A 73 9.65 -12.55 1.63
C GLN A 73 8.83 -11.28 1.91
N LEU A 74 8.75 -10.85 3.16
CA LEU A 74 8.11 -9.58 3.54
C LEU A 74 8.79 -8.39 2.86
N ASP A 75 10.13 -8.34 2.87
CA ASP A 75 10.92 -7.29 2.26
C ASP A 75 10.70 -7.23 0.73
N ALA A 76 10.65 -8.38 0.05
CA ALA A 76 10.32 -8.45 -1.37
C ALA A 76 8.89 -7.96 -1.66
N THR A 77 7.94 -8.27 -0.78
CA THR A 77 6.54 -7.85 -0.90
C THR A 77 6.41 -6.34 -0.70
N LEU A 78 7.04 -5.79 0.33
CA LEU A 78 7.10 -4.35 0.61
C LEU A 78 7.72 -3.59 -0.56
N GLU A 79 8.80 -4.11 -1.14
CA GLU A 79 9.42 -3.50 -2.31
C GLU A 79 8.48 -3.49 -3.52
N SER A 80 7.77 -4.59 -3.79
CA SER A 80 6.76 -4.64 -4.86
C SER A 80 5.63 -3.63 -4.63
N LEU A 81 5.14 -3.48 -3.40
CA LEU A 81 4.06 -2.54 -3.08
C LEU A 81 4.53 -1.09 -3.22
N ARG A 82 5.75 -0.78 -2.78
CA ARG A 82 6.34 0.56 -2.96
C ARG A 82 6.57 0.89 -4.43
N GLN A 83 6.96 -0.09 -5.24
CA GLN A 83 7.07 0.09 -6.69
C GLN A 83 5.71 0.39 -7.31
N GLN A 84 4.66 -0.36 -6.94
CA GLN A 84 3.29 -0.08 -7.39
C GLN A 84 2.83 1.33 -6.97
N GLN A 85 3.04 1.70 -5.72
CA GLN A 85 2.76 3.04 -5.22
C GLN A 85 3.49 4.10 -6.06
N SER A 86 4.80 3.95 -6.28
CA SER A 86 5.61 4.86 -7.10
C SER A 86 5.09 4.99 -8.54
N THR A 87 4.64 3.90 -9.16
CA THR A 87 4.03 3.96 -10.51
C THR A 87 2.72 4.74 -10.53
N LEU A 88 1.89 4.63 -9.48
CA LEU A 88 0.65 5.39 -9.36
C LEU A 88 0.89 6.88 -9.07
N THR A 89 1.94 7.23 -8.31
CA THR A 89 2.27 8.64 -8.05
C THR A 89 2.99 9.31 -9.23
N SER A 90 3.78 8.56 -10.01
CA SER A 90 4.59 9.10 -11.11
C SER A 90 3.84 9.11 -12.44
N GLY A 91 2.74 8.36 -12.55
CA GLY A 91 1.87 8.31 -13.72
C GLY A 91 0.83 9.43 -13.80
N ASN A 92 0.83 10.38 -12.85
CA ASN A 92 -0.04 11.56 -12.83
C ASN A 92 0.70 12.83 -13.26
#